data_AF-A0A7S3L0W0-F1
#
_entry.id   AF-A0A7S3L0W0-F1
#
_cell.length_a   1.000
_cell.length_b   1.000
_cell.length_c   1.000
_cell.angle_alpha   90.00
_cell.angle_beta   90.00
_cell.angle_gamma   90.00
#
_symmetry.space_group_name_H-M   'P 1'
#
loop_
_entity.id
_entity.type
_entity.pdbx_description
1 polymer ?
#
loop_
_entity_poly.entity_id
_entity_poly.type
_entity_poly.pdbx_seq_one_letter_code
_entity_poly.pdbx_strand_id
1 'polypeptide(L)'
;MGGLAGFPWGGITAFASMVAHIPDGGSALLVYAPHVGVDAAGYVGTVTRRHGDSSQSPCCDAAVGASRHVVSVWTKDEPPFDAPSTPHDAQHVYLCDALMPYAARLDESSEPMVELPYALYDAQKEIVTNIVQAGCGGTIMAAEGKVAVLGGIQINTPPGHTDYFLPLSFELFNPKGEKLEDLTL
;
A
#
# COMPACT_ATOMS: atom_id res chain seq x y z
N MET A 1 -0.49 7.37 8.38
CA MET A 1 -1.64 6.60 7.84
C MET A 1 -1.29 5.17 7.49
N GLY A 2 -0.07 4.91 7.00
CA GLY A 2 0.35 3.56 6.60
C GLY A 2 0.55 2.57 7.75
N GLY A 3 1.01 1.37 7.39
CA GLY A 3 1.48 0.28 8.25
C GLY A 3 2.09 -0.83 7.39
N LEU A 4 2.00 -2.10 7.83
CA LEU A 4 2.62 -3.22 7.10
C LEU A 4 2.24 -3.23 5.60
N ALA A 5 3.25 -3.47 4.76
CA ALA A 5 3.17 -3.46 3.30
C ALA A 5 2.66 -2.17 2.65
N GLY A 6 2.57 -1.06 3.38
CA GLY A 6 2.14 0.24 2.84
C GLY A 6 0.64 0.52 2.95
N PHE A 7 -0.14 -0.42 3.50
CA PHE A 7 -1.59 -0.26 3.64
C PHE A 7 -1.97 0.84 4.63
N PRO A 8 -3.08 1.56 4.40
CA PRO A 8 -3.50 2.71 5.19
C PRO A 8 -4.22 2.31 6.50
N TRP A 9 -3.59 1.49 7.35
CA TRP A 9 -4.20 0.94 8.58
C TRP A 9 -4.59 1.98 9.65
N GLY A 10 -4.13 3.22 9.52
CA GLY A 10 -4.69 4.32 10.33
C GLY A 10 -6.18 4.57 10.07
N GLY A 11 -6.69 4.13 8.92
CA GLY A 11 -8.11 4.13 8.59
C GLY A 11 -8.73 5.52 8.48
N ILE A 12 -10.06 5.54 8.53
CA ILE A 12 -10.88 6.76 8.42
C ILE A 12 -10.52 7.77 9.51
N THR A 13 -10.30 7.33 10.74
CA THR A 13 -9.96 8.22 11.87
C THR A 13 -8.64 8.94 11.65
N ALA A 14 -7.59 8.25 11.23
CA ALA A 14 -6.30 8.90 10.97
C ALA A 14 -6.37 9.85 9.77
N PHE A 15 -7.10 9.48 8.71
CA PHE A 15 -7.30 10.35 7.55
C PHE A 15 -8.09 11.61 7.92
N ALA A 16 -9.23 11.46 8.61
CA ALA A 16 -10.03 12.59 9.07
C ALA A 16 -9.23 13.54 9.99
N SER A 17 -8.36 12.99 10.85
CA SER A 17 -7.46 13.79 11.68
C SER A 17 -6.39 14.52 10.85
N MET A 18 -5.80 13.87 9.84
CA MET A 18 -4.86 14.53 8.92
C MET A 18 -5.54 15.70 8.21
N VAL A 19 -6.76 15.47 7.72
CA VAL A 19 -7.57 16.44 7.01
C VAL A 19 -7.92 17.66 7.87
N ALA A 20 -8.26 17.45 9.15
CA ALA A 20 -8.56 18.53 10.10
C ALA A 20 -7.34 19.42 10.44
N HIS A 21 -6.12 18.99 10.08
CA HIS A 21 -4.89 19.75 10.27
C HIS A 21 -4.40 20.45 8.99
N ILE A 22 -5.17 20.38 7.90
CA ILE A 22 -4.86 21.16 6.69
C ILE A 22 -4.98 22.66 7.05
N PRO A 23 -4.00 23.50 6.68
CA PRO A 23 -4.09 24.94 6.90
C PRO A 23 -5.35 25.54 6.29
N ASP A 24 -5.85 26.65 6.84
CA ASP A 24 -7.01 27.35 6.30
C ASP A 24 -6.81 27.70 4.82
N GLY A 25 -7.76 27.33 3.96
CA GLY A 25 -7.68 27.49 2.51
C GLY A 25 -6.69 26.54 1.81
N GLY A 26 -6.06 25.63 2.56
CA GLY A 26 -5.09 24.66 2.06
C GLY A 26 -5.72 23.42 1.44
N SER A 27 -4.85 22.55 0.93
CA SER A 27 -5.17 21.24 0.38
C SER A 27 -4.12 20.22 0.84
N ALA A 28 -4.44 18.93 0.77
CA ALA A 28 -3.52 17.85 1.11
C ALA A 28 -3.10 17.06 -0.13
N LEU A 29 -1.90 16.48 -0.06
CA LEU A 29 -1.45 15.41 -0.95
C LEU A 29 -1.26 14.14 -0.13
N LEU A 30 -2.00 13.10 -0.48
CA LEU A 30 -1.80 11.75 0.02
C LEU A 30 -0.99 10.96 -1.00
N VAL A 31 0.20 10.50 -0.64
CA VAL A 31 0.96 9.52 -1.41
C VAL A 31 0.88 8.16 -0.70
N TYR A 32 0.53 7.10 -1.43
CA TYR A 32 0.51 5.74 -0.91
C TYR A 32 1.08 4.76 -1.94
N ALA A 33 1.71 3.70 -1.44
CA ALA A 33 2.27 2.64 -2.27
C ALA A 33 2.62 1.40 -1.43
N PRO A 34 2.46 0.18 -1.96
CA PRO A 34 3.34 -0.90 -1.57
C PRO A 34 4.76 -0.62 -2.08
N HIS A 35 5.71 -1.43 -1.62
CA HIS A 35 7.08 -1.29 -2.08
C HIS A 35 7.73 -2.64 -2.40
N VAL A 36 8.71 -2.59 -3.30
CA VAL A 36 9.51 -3.75 -3.71
C VAL A 36 10.98 -3.36 -3.83
N GLY A 37 11.87 -4.26 -3.43
CA GLY A 37 13.31 -4.09 -3.64
C GLY A 37 13.77 -4.65 -4.96
N VAL A 38 14.74 -4.00 -5.59
CA VAL A 38 15.52 -4.55 -6.70
C VAL A 38 16.99 -4.50 -6.31
N ASP A 39 17.68 -5.63 -6.34
CA ASP A 39 19.09 -5.70 -5.96
C ASP A 39 20.04 -5.30 -7.10
N ALA A 40 21.35 -5.29 -6.81
CA ALA A 40 22.37 -4.91 -7.78
C ALA A 40 22.53 -5.89 -8.96
N ALA A 41 22.00 -7.11 -8.86
CA ALA A 41 21.95 -8.09 -9.93
C ALA A 41 20.63 -8.02 -10.73
N GLY A 42 19.69 -7.16 -10.31
CA GLY A 42 18.38 -7.01 -10.92
C GLY A 42 17.32 -7.98 -10.38
N TYR A 43 17.59 -8.71 -9.30
CA TYR A 43 16.58 -9.57 -8.69
C TYR A 43 15.56 -8.74 -7.93
N VAL A 44 14.28 -9.00 -8.23
CA VAL A 44 13.13 -8.31 -7.64
C VAL A 44 12.67 -9.03 -6.37
N GLY A 45 12.19 -8.27 -5.39
CA GLY A 45 11.75 -8.77 -4.08
C GLY A 45 12.86 -8.80 -3.03
N THR A 46 14.03 -8.23 -3.35
CA THR A 46 15.19 -8.17 -2.45
C THR A 46 15.97 -6.88 -2.69
N VAL A 47 16.59 -6.34 -1.63
CA VAL A 47 17.53 -5.22 -1.76
C VAL A 47 18.48 -5.19 -0.58
N THR A 48 19.74 -4.80 -0.82
CA THR A 48 20.70 -4.52 0.25
C THR A 48 20.31 -3.23 0.95
N ARG A 49 19.96 -3.32 2.24
CA ARG A 49 19.44 -2.16 3.00
C ARG A 49 20.53 -1.30 3.66
N ARG A 50 21.74 -1.82 3.86
CA ARG A 50 22.82 -1.14 4.60
C ARG A 50 24.16 -1.23 3.88
N HIS A 51 24.91 -0.13 3.89
CA HIS A 51 26.28 -0.11 3.40
C HIS A 51 27.15 -1.11 4.18
N GLY A 52 27.79 -2.04 3.48
CA GLY A 52 28.69 -3.04 4.07
C GLY A 52 28.01 -4.32 4.56
N ASP A 53 26.69 -4.43 4.45
CA ASP A 53 25.96 -5.67 4.70
C ASP A 53 25.89 -6.47 3.39
N SER A 54 26.40 -7.70 3.40
CA SER A 54 26.28 -8.62 2.26
C SER A 54 24.97 -9.42 2.28
N SER A 55 24.17 -9.31 3.34
CA SER A 55 22.91 -10.03 3.45
C SER A 55 21.81 -9.35 2.65
N GLN A 56 21.27 -10.09 1.70
CA GLN A 56 20.06 -9.75 0.98
C GLN A 56 18.85 -10.10 1.85
N SER A 57 17.87 -9.21 1.93
CA SER A 57 16.66 -9.42 2.72
C SER A 57 15.41 -9.20 1.86
N PRO A 58 14.33 -9.98 2.08
CA PRO A 58 13.08 -9.78 1.35
C PRO A 58 12.58 -8.34 1.45
N CYS A 59 12.04 -7.79 0.37
CA CYS A 59 11.58 -6.42 0.29
C CYS A 59 10.38 -6.33 -0.65
N CYS A 60 9.14 -6.16 -0.16
CA CYS A 60 8.71 -6.01 1.25
C CYS A 60 8.57 -7.35 1.99
N ASP A 61 9.25 -7.53 3.13
CA ASP A 61 9.23 -8.79 3.90
C ASP A 61 7.82 -9.20 4.38
N ALA A 62 7.05 -8.26 4.91
CA ALA A 62 5.68 -8.51 5.35
C ALA A 62 4.77 -8.95 4.19
N ALA A 63 4.94 -8.35 3.01
CA ALA A 63 4.20 -8.72 1.83
C ALA A 63 4.60 -10.09 1.29
N VAL A 64 5.91 -10.41 1.31
CA VAL A 64 6.40 -11.73 0.90
C VAL A 64 5.86 -12.82 1.83
N GLY A 65 5.82 -12.57 3.14
CA GLY A 65 5.18 -13.46 4.11
C GLY A 65 3.69 -13.66 3.82
N ALA A 66 2.95 -12.57 3.62
CA ALA A 66 1.53 -12.63 3.31
C ALA A 66 1.25 -13.36 1.98
N SER A 67 2.04 -13.07 0.94
CA SER A 67 1.94 -13.74 -0.37
C SER A 67 2.11 -15.25 -0.26
N ARG A 68 3.08 -15.71 0.53
CA ARG A 68 3.29 -17.15 0.76
C ARG A 68 2.07 -17.77 1.43
N HIS A 69 1.56 -17.13 2.49
CA HIS A 69 0.41 -17.65 3.21
C HIS A 69 -0.85 -17.70 2.32
N VAL A 70 -1.20 -16.62 1.62
CA VAL A 70 -2.42 -16.60 0.79
C VAL A 70 -2.35 -17.60 -0.37
N VAL A 71 -1.16 -17.83 -0.95
CA VAL A 71 -0.95 -18.88 -1.95
C VAL A 71 -1.13 -20.27 -1.31
N SER A 72 -0.55 -20.53 -0.13
CA SER A 72 -0.77 -21.80 0.58
C SER A 72 -2.23 -22.04 0.96
N VAL A 73 -2.99 -20.99 1.28
CA VAL A 73 -4.44 -21.08 1.50
C VAL A 73 -5.18 -21.40 0.20
N TRP A 74 -4.80 -20.75 -0.90
CA TRP A 74 -5.38 -20.97 -2.23
C TRP A 74 -5.15 -22.41 -2.74
N THR A 75 -3.94 -22.94 -2.57
CA THR A 75 -3.58 -24.31 -2.94
C THR A 75 -4.10 -25.37 -1.96
N LYS A 76 -4.73 -24.95 -0.86
CA LYS A 76 -5.28 -25.78 0.22
C LYS A 76 -4.22 -26.53 1.04
N ASP A 77 -3.01 -26.00 1.10
CA ASP A 77 -1.93 -26.51 1.94
C ASP A 77 -2.04 -26.01 3.38
N GLU A 78 -2.61 -24.82 3.59
CA GLU A 78 -2.83 -24.19 4.90
C GLU A 78 -4.27 -23.63 5.03
N PRO A 79 -4.85 -23.55 6.25
CA PRO A 79 -6.08 -22.81 6.47
C PRO A 79 -5.83 -21.29 6.54
N PRO A 80 -6.83 -20.44 6.25
CA PRO A 80 -6.73 -19.00 6.46
C PRO A 80 -6.58 -18.67 7.96
N PHE A 81 -5.97 -17.53 8.28
CA PHE A 81 -5.95 -17.02 9.64
C PHE A 81 -7.38 -16.72 10.16
N ASP A 82 -7.58 -16.97 11.46
CA ASP A 82 -8.75 -16.44 12.16
C ASP A 82 -8.64 -14.93 12.34
N ALA A 83 -9.78 -14.25 12.46
CA ALA A 83 -9.82 -12.83 12.78
C ALA A 83 -9.00 -12.53 14.06
N PRO A 84 -8.20 -11.45 14.08
CA PRO A 84 -7.26 -11.23 15.16
C PRO A 84 -7.98 -10.95 16.47
N SER A 85 -7.67 -11.73 17.51
CA SER A 85 -8.21 -11.57 18.86
C SER A 85 -7.44 -10.54 19.70
N THR A 86 -6.25 -10.14 19.25
CA THR A 86 -5.38 -9.15 19.91
C THR A 86 -4.73 -8.24 18.86
N PRO A 87 -4.29 -7.03 19.21
CA PRO A 87 -3.69 -6.11 18.26
C PRO A 87 -2.23 -6.46 17.88
N HIS A 88 -1.59 -7.42 18.55
CA HIS A 88 -0.13 -7.65 18.45
C HIS A 88 0.34 -8.00 17.04
N ASP A 89 -0.49 -8.73 16.28
CA ASP A 89 -0.19 -9.13 14.90
C ASP A 89 -1.38 -8.90 13.95
N ALA A 90 -2.33 -8.06 14.36
CA ALA A 90 -3.57 -7.82 13.61
C ALA A 90 -3.31 -7.28 12.20
N GLN A 91 -2.27 -6.45 12.01
CA GLN A 91 -1.94 -5.91 10.69
C GLN A 91 -1.50 -7.00 9.70
N HIS A 92 -0.83 -8.07 10.16
CA HIS A 92 -0.43 -9.13 9.27
C HIS A 92 -1.63 -9.99 8.83
N VAL A 93 -2.56 -10.26 9.75
CA VAL A 93 -3.82 -10.94 9.43
C VAL A 93 -4.64 -10.11 8.42
N TYR A 94 -4.84 -8.81 8.67
CA TYR A 94 -5.56 -7.95 7.73
C TYR A 94 -4.86 -7.78 6.38
N LEU A 95 -3.53 -7.83 6.36
CA LEU A 95 -2.76 -7.86 5.12
C LEU A 95 -3.03 -9.13 4.32
N CYS A 96 -3.04 -10.30 4.97
CA CYS A 96 -3.38 -11.56 4.32
C CYS A 96 -4.82 -11.57 3.79
N ASP A 97 -5.77 -11.09 4.59
CA ASP A 97 -7.19 -10.97 4.19
C ASP A 97 -7.35 -10.08 2.95
N ALA A 98 -6.69 -8.92 2.94
CA ALA A 98 -6.74 -7.99 1.82
C ALA A 98 -6.07 -8.52 0.55
N LEU A 99 -5.05 -9.39 0.69
CA LEU A 99 -4.31 -9.98 -0.43
C LEU A 99 -4.95 -11.28 -0.95
N MET A 100 -5.78 -11.96 -0.15
CA MET A 100 -6.41 -13.23 -0.50
C MET A 100 -7.16 -13.24 -1.86
N PRO A 101 -7.88 -12.18 -2.27
CA PRO A 101 -8.52 -12.12 -3.59
C PRO A 101 -7.55 -12.24 -4.77
N TYR A 102 -6.26 -11.99 -4.54
CA TYR A 102 -5.20 -12.03 -5.54
C TYR A 102 -4.35 -13.30 -5.49
N ALA A 103 -4.67 -14.27 -4.61
CA ALA A 103 -3.83 -15.45 -4.42
C ALA A 103 -3.63 -16.28 -5.70
N ALA A 104 -4.69 -16.48 -6.50
CA ALA A 104 -4.60 -17.17 -7.78
C ALA A 104 -3.62 -16.46 -8.76
N ARG A 105 -3.72 -15.13 -8.84
CA ARG A 105 -2.85 -14.30 -9.67
C ARG A 105 -1.38 -14.39 -9.24
N LEU A 106 -1.13 -14.51 -7.93
CA LEU A 106 0.21 -14.67 -7.38
C LEU A 106 0.79 -16.08 -7.62
N ASP A 107 -0.06 -17.11 -7.51
CA ASP A 107 0.30 -18.52 -7.77
C ASP A 107 0.63 -18.77 -9.26
N GLU A 108 -0.14 -18.16 -10.16
CA GLU A 108 0.01 -18.34 -11.62
C GLU A 108 1.15 -17.50 -12.23
N SER A 109 1.69 -16.52 -11.51
CA SER A 109 2.70 -15.60 -12.05
C SER A 109 4.06 -16.28 -12.24
N SER A 110 4.67 -16.11 -13.42
CA SER A 110 6.05 -16.54 -13.64
C SER A 110 7.09 -15.65 -12.94
N GLU A 111 6.70 -14.44 -12.52
CA GLU A 111 7.55 -13.45 -11.86
C GLU A 111 6.84 -12.93 -10.59
N PRO A 112 6.62 -13.79 -9.57
CA PRO A 112 5.74 -13.47 -8.44
C PRO A 112 6.21 -12.27 -7.62
N MET A 113 7.52 -12.00 -7.56
CA MET A 113 8.06 -10.82 -6.87
C MET A 113 7.86 -9.52 -7.65
N VAL A 114 7.67 -9.58 -8.98
CA VAL A 114 7.23 -8.45 -9.79
C VAL A 114 5.72 -8.26 -9.64
N GLU A 115 4.96 -9.36 -9.59
CA GLU A 115 3.50 -9.34 -9.49
C GLU A 115 2.98 -8.82 -8.14
N LEU A 116 3.64 -9.23 -7.06
CA LEU A 116 3.26 -8.91 -5.69
C LEU A 116 2.99 -7.41 -5.43
N PRO A 117 3.87 -6.46 -5.78
CA PRO A 117 3.58 -5.04 -5.59
C PRO A 117 2.36 -4.54 -6.39
N TYR A 118 2.03 -5.13 -7.54
CA TYR A 118 0.80 -4.77 -8.27
C TYR A 118 -0.45 -5.30 -7.58
N ALA A 119 -0.45 -6.56 -7.14
CA ALA A 119 -1.57 -7.13 -6.37
C ALA A 119 -1.83 -6.35 -5.07
N LEU A 120 -0.77 -5.95 -4.36
CA LEU A 120 -0.88 -5.10 -3.18
C LEU A 120 -1.41 -3.71 -3.51
N TYR A 121 -0.99 -3.13 -4.64
CA TYR A 121 -1.47 -1.82 -5.05
C TYR A 121 -2.98 -1.85 -5.32
N ASP A 122 -3.47 -2.87 -6.02
CA ASP A 122 -4.90 -3.03 -6.30
C ASP A 122 -5.71 -3.14 -4.99
N ALA A 123 -5.23 -3.95 -4.03
CA ALA A 123 -5.82 -4.04 -2.70
C ALA A 123 -5.78 -2.71 -1.92
N GLN A 124 -4.66 -1.97 -1.98
CA GLN A 124 -4.54 -0.68 -1.31
C GLN A 124 -5.42 0.39 -1.94
N LYS A 125 -5.54 0.42 -3.27
CA LYS A 125 -6.33 1.40 -4.01
C LYS A 125 -7.78 1.43 -3.56
N GLU A 126 -8.38 0.25 -3.40
CA GLU A 126 -9.75 0.12 -2.90
C GLU A 126 -9.88 0.72 -1.49
N ILE A 127 -9.00 0.31 -0.57
CA ILE A 127 -9.06 0.74 0.84
C ILE A 127 -8.80 2.25 0.97
N VAL A 128 -7.81 2.79 0.25
CA VAL A 128 -7.52 4.22 0.23
C VAL A 128 -8.71 5.02 -0.30
N THR A 129 -9.34 4.55 -1.39
CA THR A 129 -10.52 5.22 -1.96
C THR A 129 -11.65 5.28 -0.95
N ASN A 130 -11.94 4.16 -0.27
CA ASN A 130 -12.97 4.10 0.78
C ASN A 130 -12.65 5.03 1.96
N ILE A 131 -11.39 5.09 2.39
CA ILE A 131 -10.94 5.98 3.48
C ILE A 131 -11.09 7.45 3.10
N VAL A 132 -10.67 7.84 1.89
CA VAL A 132 -10.75 9.22 1.41
C VAL A 132 -12.21 9.67 1.31
N GLN A 133 -13.06 8.84 0.69
CA GLN A 133 -14.48 9.14 0.54
C GLN A 133 -15.18 9.32 1.89
N ALA A 134 -14.99 8.36 2.81
CA ALA A 134 -15.62 8.41 4.13
C ALA A 134 -15.04 9.51 5.04
N GLY A 135 -13.72 9.72 4.99
CA GLY A 135 -13.03 10.68 5.84
C GLY A 135 -13.23 12.14 5.44
N CYS A 136 -13.43 12.42 4.15
CA CYS A 136 -13.84 13.75 3.69
C CYS A 136 -15.31 14.04 4.08
N GLY A 137 -16.23 13.09 3.84
CA GLY A 137 -17.66 13.30 4.07
C GLY A 137 -18.08 13.61 5.53
N GLY A 138 -17.21 13.36 6.51
CA GLY A 138 -17.48 13.58 7.94
C GLY A 138 -16.70 14.73 8.60
N THR A 139 -15.89 15.50 7.86
CA THR A 139 -14.94 16.47 8.45
C THR A 139 -15.21 17.93 8.11
N ILE A 140 -14.62 18.83 8.91
CA ILE A 140 -14.64 20.29 8.72
C ILE A 140 -13.51 20.68 7.75
N MET A 141 -13.42 20.04 6.58
CA MET A 141 -12.59 20.63 5.51
C MET A 141 -13.19 21.97 5.11
N ALA A 142 -12.33 22.98 4.93
CA ALA A 142 -12.75 24.22 4.29
C ALA A 142 -13.41 23.92 2.94
N ALA A 143 -14.47 24.65 2.59
CA ALA A 143 -15.28 24.39 1.39
C ALA A 143 -14.48 24.35 0.08
N GLU A 144 -13.29 24.96 0.05
CA GLU A 144 -12.40 25.02 -1.12
C GLU A 144 -11.20 24.05 -1.04
N GLY A 145 -11.01 23.36 0.09
CA GLY A 145 -9.91 22.43 0.28
C GLY A 145 -10.01 21.22 -0.65
N LYS A 146 -8.88 20.66 -1.06
CA LYS A 146 -8.83 19.46 -1.91
C LYS A 146 -7.92 18.41 -1.31
N VAL A 147 -8.12 17.16 -1.70
CA VAL A 147 -7.18 16.07 -1.42
C VAL A 147 -6.74 15.49 -2.75
N ALA A 148 -5.48 15.72 -3.11
CA ALA A 148 -4.83 15.01 -4.19
C ALA A 148 -4.32 13.65 -3.67
N VAL A 149 -4.52 12.58 -4.42
CA VAL A 149 -4.20 11.21 -4.02
C VAL A 149 -3.33 10.59 -5.12
N LEU A 150 -2.05 10.39 -4.83
CA LEU A 150 -1.07 9.76 -5.71
C LEU A 150 -0.82 8.32 -5.23
N GLY A 151 -1.25 7.35 -6.02
CA GLY A 151 -1.02 5.93 -5.79
C GLY A 151 0.00 5.36 -6.76
N GLY A 152 0.84 4.45 -6.29
CA GLY A 152 1.81 3.79 -7.15
C GLY A 152 2.56 2.66 -6.47
N ILE A 153 3.71 2.29 -7.02
CA ILE A 153 4.64 1.32 -6.43
C ILE A 153 5.95 2.03 -6.14
N GLN A 154 6.41 1.96 -4.89
CA GLN A 154 7.75 2.41 -4.52
C GLN A 154 8.78 1.31 -4.83
N ILE A 155 9.87 1.67 -5.49
CA ILE A 155 10.92 0.74 -5.90
C ILE A 155 12.22 1.13 -5.19
N ASN A 156 12.66 0.27 -4.28
CA ASN A 156 13.88 0.48 -3.51
C ASN A 156 15.08 -0.13 -4.21
N THR A 157 16.17 0.63 -4.30
CA THR A 157 17.38 0.28 -5.03
C THR A 157 18.59 0.19 -4.09
N PRO A 158 19.71 -0.42 -4.51
CA PRO A 158 20.88 -0.55 -3.67
C PRO A 158 21.50 0.81 -3.33
N PRO A 159 22.24 0.93 -2.22
CA PRO A 159 22.88 2.18 -1.84
C PRO A 159 23.77 2.74 -2.97
N GLY A 160 23.68 4.04 -3.22
CA GLY A 160 24.35 4.70 -4.34
C GLY A 160 23.52 4.78 -5.63
N HIS A 161 22.32 4.19 -5.65
CA HIS A 161 21.33 4.35 -6.71
C HIS A 161 20.14 5.17 -6.21
N THR A 162 19.43 5.79 -7.15
CA THR A 162 18.18 6.52 -6.88
C THR A 162 17.03 5.54 -6.77
N ASP A 163 16.23 5.65 -5.71
CA ASP A 163 14.94 4.96 -5.62
C ASP A 163 13.95 5.51 -6.65
N TYR A 164 13.02 4.66 -7.09
CA TYR A 164 12.01 5.02 -8.08
C TYR A 164 10.60 4.93 -7.49
N PHE A 165 9.66 5.56 -8.18
CA PHE A 165 8.23 5.42 -7.92
C PHE A 165 7.53 5.25 -9.27
N LEU A 166 6.67 4.25 -9.38
CA LEU A 166 5.80 4.03 -10.54
C LEU A 166 4.41 4.55 -10.22
N PRO A 167 3.99 5.73 -10.72
CA PRO A 167 2.62 6.21 -10.54
C PRO A 167 1.65 5.29 -11.28
N LEU A 168 0.58 4.87 -10.60
CA LEU A 168 -0.49 4.04 -11.15
C LEU A 168 -1.86 4.71 -11.05
N SER A 169 -2.03 5.69 -10.16
CA SER A 169 -3.17 6.61 -10.19
C SER A 169 -2.78 7.96 -9.61
N PHE A 170 -3.41 9.01 -10.13
CA PHE A 170 -3.33 10.33 -9.54
C PHE A 170 -4.71 10.99 -9.59
N GLU A 171 -5.38 11.18 -8.46
CA GLU A 171 -6.78 11.60 -8.42
C GLU A 171 -6.98 12.80 -7.49
N LEU A 172 -7.95 13.65 -7.82
CA LEU A 172 -8.30 14.81 -7.02
C LEU A 172 -9.70 14.64 -6.42
N PHE A 173 -9.84 14.86 -5.11
CA PHE A 173 -11.10 14.77 -4.37
C PHE A 173 -11.47 16.11 -3.74
N ASN A 174 -12.78 16.36 -3.65
CA ASN A 174 -13.32 17.53 -2.95
C ASN A 174 -13.57 17.23 -1.45
N PRO A 175 -13.95 18.25 -0.65
CA PRO A 175 -14.26 18.09 0.78
C PRO A 175 -15.37 17.10 1.10
N LYS A 176 -16.22 16.72 0.13
CA LYS A 176 -17.30 15.75 0.32
C LYS A 176 -16.86 14.31 0.00
N GLY A 177 -15.61 14.12 -0.39
CA GLY A 177 -15.08 12.82 -0.82
C GLY A 177 -15.45 12.47 -2.25
N GLU A 178 -16.01 13.40 -3.04
CA GLU A 178 -16.34 13.16 -4.44
C GLU A 178 -15.07 13.33 -5.29
N LYS A 179 -14.81 12.38 -6.19
CA LYS A 179 -13.72 12.50 -7.16
C LYS A 179 -14.05 13.63 -8.15
N LEU A 180 -13.17 14.62 -8.23
CA LEU A 180 -13.26 15.77 -9.14
C LEU A 180 -12.60 15.45 -10.48
N GLU A 181 -11.39 14.90 -10.44
CA GLU A 181 -10.54 14.74 -11.63
C GLU A 181 -9.63 13.53 -11.48
N ASP A 182 -9.30 12.91 -12.61
CA ASP A 182 -8.25 11.91 -12.75
C ASP A 182 -7.09 12.55 -13.52
N LEU A 183 -5.96 12.73 -12.83
CA LEU A 183 -4.74 13.37 -13.28
C LEU A 183 -3.69 12.36 -13.75
N THR A 184 -4.06 11.08 -13.90
CA THR A 184 -3.16 10.03 -14.38
C THR A 184 -2.76 10.33 -15.83
N LEU A 185 -1.45 10.35 -16.10
CA LEU A 185 -0.85 10.66 -17.41
C LEU A 185 -0.95 9.51 -18.41
#